data_AF-A0A7J7YWD6-F1
#
_entry.id   AF-A0A7J7YWD6-F1
#
_cell.length_a   1.000
_cell.length_b   1.000
_cell.length_c   1.000
_cell.angle_alpha   90.00
_cell.angle_beta   90.00
_cell.angle_gamma   90.00
#
_symmetry.space_group_name_H-M   'P 1'
#
loop_
_entity.id
_entity.type
_entity.pdbx_description
1 polymer ?
#
loop_
_entity_poly.entity_id
_entity_poly.type
_entity_poly.pdbx_seq_one_letter_code
_entity_poly.pdbx_strand_id
1 'polypeptide(L)'
;MTILGTALGIVFCLLRAVSGESGYAQNGDLEDAEPDYSFSCYSQLEVSGSQHLLRCAFEDPDVNSTHLRFEICEGLLDIKCLNFSKLQEIYFIKTNKFLLIGDSKICVKLGQRILTCRKMNIVHIGKKLSGG
;
A
#
# COMPACT_ATOMS: atom_id res chain seq x y z
N MET A 1 58.29 11.04 -49.73
CA MET A 1 58.09 11.76 -48.46
C MET A 1 56.87 12.66 -48.61
N THR A 2 55.90 12.54 -47.68
CA THR A 2 54.97 13.56 -47.14
C THR A 2 54.19 14.47 -48.10
N ILE A 3 52.88 14.75 -48.01
CA ILE A 3 51.84 14.59 -46.99
C ILE A 3 50.48 14.70 -47.74
N LEU A 4 49.54 13.83 -47.38
CA LEU A 4 48.13 13.85 -47.80
C LEU A 4 47.38 14.92 -46.99
N GLY A 5 46.56 15.73 -47.65
CA GLY A 5 45.86 16.87 -47.05
C GLY A 5 44.59 16.55 -46.26
N THR A 6 43.89 17.64 -45.90
CA THR A 6 42.51 17.77 -45.35
C THR A 6 42.35 17.37 -43.88
N ALA A 7 41.56 18.01 -43.00
CA ALA A 7 40.53 19.06 -43.11
C ALA A 7 40.36 19.79 -41.75
N LEU A 8 39.58 20.88 -41.81
CA LEU A 8 39.17 21.84 -40.77
C LEU A 8 38.42 21.25 -39.57
N GLY A 9 38.46 21.95 -38.43
CA GLY A 9 37.54 21.71 -37.31
C GLY A 9 37.77 22.60 -36.09
N ILE A 10 37.58 23.92 -36.21
CA ILE A 10 37.29 24.79 -35.05
C ILE A 10 35.79 24.68 -34.81
N VAL A 11 35.32 24.39 -33.58
CA VAL A 11 34.05 24.94 -33.03
C VAL A 11 33.70 24.47 -31.60
N PHE A 12 33.43 25.48 -30.75
CA PHE A 12 32.65 25.61 -29.51
C PHE A 12 32.88 24.69 -28.29
N CYS A 13 33.67 25.18 -27.32
CA CYS A 13 33.50 24.86 -25.91
C CYS A 13 32.27 25.59 -25.34
N LEU A 14 31.11 24.95 -25.34
CA LEU A 14 29.96 25.42 -24.56
C LEU A 14 30.20 25.11 -23.08
N LEU A 15 30.60 26.13 -22.32
CA LEU A 15 30.51 26.15 -20.86
C LEU A 15 29.02 26.02 -20.47
N ARG A 16 28.58 24.81 -20.11
CA ARG A 16 27.37 24.67 -19.29
C ARG A 16 27.74 25.01 -17.86
N ALA A 17 27.52 26.26 -17.48
CA ALA A 17 27.39 26.61 -16.07
C ALA A 17 26.21 25.82 -15.50
N VAL A 18 26.48 24.86 -14.62
CA VAL A 18 25.45 24.31 -13.75
C VAL A 18 25.15 25.40 -12.73
N SER A 19 24.10 26.17 -13.00
CA SER A 19 23.44 27.00 -12.00
C SER A 19 22.69 26.06 -11.05
N GLY A 20 23.44 25.43 -10.15
CA GLY A 20 22.88 24.77 -8.97
C GLY A 20 22.61 25.82 -7.92
N GLU A 21 21.54 26.59 -8.11
CA GLU A 21 21.08 27.55 -7.12
C GLU A 21 20.62 26.78 -5.88
N SER A 22 21.29 27.07 -4.78
CA SER A 22 21.07 26.54 -3.44
C SER A 22 19.65 26.90 -2.98
N GLY A 23 18.73 25.95 -3.08
CA GLY A 23 17.41 26.05 -2.46
C GLY A 23 17.55 26.02 -0.94
N TYR A 24 17.44 27.19 -0.32
CA TYR A 24 17.23 27.36 1.11
C TYR A 24 15.93 26.62 1.49
N ALA A 25 16.06 25.44 2.10
CA ALA A 25 14.93 24.76 2.71
C ALA A 25 14.46 25.62 3.89
N GLN A 26 13.48 26.50 3.63
CA GLN A 26 12.65 27.05 4.69
C GLN A 26 12.18 25.87 5.53
N ASN A 27 12.31 26.01 6.86
CA ASN A 27 11.81 25.05 7.85
C ASN A 27 10.37 24.68 7.49
N GLY A 28 10.23 23.57 6.79
CA GLY A 28 8.96 23.01 6.39
C GLY A 28 8.36 22.40 7.63
N ASP A 29 7.26 22.99 8.06
CA ASP A 29 6.32 22.38 8.97
C ASP A 29 5.94 21.00 8.39
N LEU A 30 6.63 19.96 8.86
CA LEU A 30 6.52 18.57 8.39
C LEU A 30 5.29 17.87 9.01
N GLU A 31 4.42 18.62 9.69
CA GLU A 31 3.33 18.09 10.51
C GLU A 31 1.97 17.95 9.78
N ASP A 32 1.90 18.09 8.46
CA ASP A 32 0.59 18.07 7.75
C ASP A 32 0.53 17.11 6.55
N ALA A 33 1.37 16.07 6.54
CA ALA A 33 1.17 14.96 5.61
C ALA A 33 0.00 14.09 6.08
N GLU A 34 -1.03 13.91 5.23
CA GLU A 34 -2.12 12.99 5.53
C GLU A 34 -1.56 11.58 5.81
N PRO A 35 -2.01 10.90 6.88
CA PRO A 35 -1.49 9.60 7.27
C PRO A 35 -1.75 8.56 6.17
N ASP A 36 -0.73 7.74 5.88
CA ASP A 36 -0.85 6.65 4.92
C ASP A 36 -1.59 5.46 5.56
N TYR A 37 -2.85 5.29 5.17
CA TYR A 37 -3.67 4.16 5.63
C TYR A 37 -3.45 2.86 4.86
N SER A 38 -2.32 2.72 4.17
CA SER A 38 -1.90 1.48 3.53
C SER A 38 -1.85 0.32 4.52
N PHE A 39 -2.32 -0.84 4.08
CA PHE A 39 -2.46 -2.02 4.92
C PHE A 39 -2.19 -3.31 4.15
N SER A 40 -1.75 -4.31 4.90
CA SER A 40 -1.53 -5.66 4.41
C SER A 40 -2.33 -6.67 5.22
N CYS A 41 -2.63 -7.81 4.61
CA CYS A 41 -3.37 -8.89 5.26
C CYS A 41 -2.67 -10.24 5.05
N TYR A 42 -2.96 -11.19 5.94
CA TYR A 42 -2.47 -12.56 5.96
C TYR A 42 -3.64 -13.51 6.23
N SER A 43 -3.87 -14.46 5.32
CA SER A 43 -4.90 -15.49 5.49
C SER A 43 -4.29 -16.75 6.09
N GLN A 44 -5.08 -17.45 6.90
CA GLN A 44 -4.80 -18.80 7.34
C GLN A 44 -6.09 -19.60 7.17
N LEU A 45 -6.05 -20.63 6.32
CA LEU A 45 -7.21 -21.44 6.03
C LEU A 45 -7.37 -22.54 7.09
N GLU A 46 -8.62 -22.89 7.42
CA GLU A 46 -8.94 -24.04 8.28
C GLU A 46 -8.26 -24.03 9.66
N VAL A 47 -8.07 -22.85 10.23
CA VAL A 47 -7.46 -22.68 11.57
C VAL A 47 -8.28 -23.34 12.68
N SER A 48 -9.55 -23.67 12.40
CA SER A 48 -10.47 -24.28 13.35
C SER A 48 -11.63 -24.92 12.59
N GLY A 49 -11.45 -26.19 12.22
CA GLY A 49 -12.37 -26.88 11.31
C GLY A 49 -12.42 -26.14 9.97
N SER A 50 -13.62 -25.89 9.45
CA SER A 50 -13.82 -25.15 8.18
C SER A 50 -13.72 -23.62 8.31
N GLN A 51 -13.36 -23.09 9.48
CA GLN A 51 -13.19 -21.65 9.65
C GLN A 51 -11.80 -21.21 9.19
N HIS A 52 -11.78 -20.14 8.41
CA HIS A 52 -10.57 -19.46 7.98
C HIS A 52 -10.37 -18.18 8.81
N LEU A 53 -9.13 -17.76 8.94
CA LEU A 53 -8.72 -16.55 9.65
C LEU A 53 -8.07 -15.59 8.67
N LEU A 54 -8.47 -14.33 8.72
CA LEU A 54 -7.80 -13.25 8.03
C LEU A 54 -7.33 -12.24 9.07
N ARG A 55 -6.05 -11.87 9.01
CA ARG A 55 -5.42 -10.85 9.86
C ARG A 55 -4.95 -9.70 8.98
N CYS A 56 -5.20 -8.48 9.37
CA CYS A 56 -4.74 -7.28 8.69
C CYS A 56 -4.08 -6.32 9.69
N ALA A 57 -3.10 -5.56 9.20
CA ALA A 57 -2.44 -4.50 9.95
C ALA A 57 -2.06 -3.37 8.99
N PHE A 58 -1.98 -2.15 9.52
CA PHE A 58 -1.41 -1.02 8.79
C PHE A 58 0.07 -1.28 8.50
N GLU A 59 0.54 -0.80 7.35
CA GLU A 59 1.94 -0.90 6.98
C GLU A 59 2.79 0.12 7.75
N ASP A 60 2.22 1.29 8.02
CA ASP A 60 2.78 2.29 8.92
C ASP A 60 2.34 2.01 10.39
N PRO A 61 3.28 1.74 11.31
CA PRO A 61 2.99 1.47 12.71
C PRO A 61 2.56 2.72 13.51
N ASP A 62 2.79 3.93 13.00
CA ASP A 62 2.50 5.19 13.70
C ASP A 62 1.05 5.66 13.46
N VAL A 63 0.30 4.96 12.60
CA VAL A 63 -1.12 5.24 12.34
C VAL A 63 -1.93 5.10 13.62
N ASN A 64 -2.54 6.21 14.08
CA ASN A 64 -3.49 6.16 15.20
C ASN A 64 -4.78 5.43 14.78
N SER A 65 -4.84 4.15 15.14
CA SER A 65 -5.88 3.25 14.70
C SER A 65 -7.08 3.16 15.67
N THR A 66 -7.12 3.98 16.72
CA THR A 66 -8.08 3.88 17.85
C THR A 66 -9.54 3.86 17.38
N HIS A 67 -9.90 4.67 16.40
CA HIS A 67 -11.26 4.81 15.89
C HIS A 67 -11.48 4.19 14.51
N LEU A 68 -10.46 3.48 13.99
CA LEU A 68 -10.50 2.86 12.68
C LEU A 68 -11.11 1.46 12.77
N ARG A 69 -11.81 1.07 11.69
CA ARG A 69 -12.45 -0.24 11.56
C ARG A 69 -12.14 -0.82 10.19
N PHE A 70 -11.92 -2.13 10.17
CA PHE A 70 -11.83 -2.90 8.93
C PHE A 70 -13.17 -3.58 8.65
N GLU A 71 -13.61 -3.50 7.40
CA GLU A 71 -14.78 -4.20 6.89
C GLU A 71 -14.41 -4.91 5.58
N ILE A 72 -14.79 -6.17 5.46
CA ILE A 72 -14.70 -6.94 4.22
C ILE A 72 -16.08 -7.06 3.60
N CYS A 73 -16.19 -6.73 2.32
CA CYS A 73 -17.37 -6.88 1.49
C CYS A 73 -16.98 -7.56 0.20
N GLU A 74 -17.94 -8.18 -0.48
CA GLU A 74 -17.67 -9.00 -1.69
C GLU A 74 -16.77 -10.22 -1.34
N GLY A 75 -16.84 -11.30 -2.12
CA GLY A 75 -16.08 -12.50 -1.77
C GLY A 75 -16.54 -13.20 -0.48
N LEU A 76 -17.83 -13.06 -0.12
CA LEU A 76 -18.46 -13.70 1.04
C LEU A 76 -19.68 -14.54 0.63
N LEU A 77 -19.89 -15.67 1.31
CA LEU A 77 -21.05 -16.55 1.17
C LEU A 77 -22.22 -16.02 2.01
N ASP A 78 -23.38 -15.85 1.37
CA ASP A 78 -24.68 -15.49 1.96
C ASP A 78 -24.75 -14.13 2.71
N ILE A 79 -23.63 -13.42 2.83
CA ILE A 79 -23.50 -12.18 3.61
C ILE A 79 -22.83 -11.12 2.75
N LYS A 80 -23.33 -9.88 2.82
CA LYS A 80 -22.78 -8.77 2.03
C LYS A 80 -21.43 -8.27 2.54
N CYS A 81 -21.35 -8.03 3.85
CA CYS A 81 -20.16 -7.47 4.51
C CYS A 81 -20.01 -8.00 5.94
N LEU A 82 -18.77 -8.06 6.44
CA LEU A 82 -18.43 -8.41 7.81
C LEU A 82 -17.37 -7.45 8.36
N ASN A 83 -17.46 -7.14 9.65
CA ASN A 83 -16.47 -6.31 10.35
C ASN A 83 -15.40 -7.18 11.02
N PHE A 84 -14.19 -6.64 11.10
CA PHE A 84 -13.08 -7.26 11.82
C PHE A 84 -13.15 -6.89 13.30
N SER A 85 -12.67 -7.81 14.14
CA SER A 85 -12.33 -7.54 15.53
C SER A 85 -10.95 -6.92 15.61
N LYS A 86 -10.73 -5.98 16.53
CA LYS A 86 -9.41 -5.37 16.80
C LYS A 86 -8.83 -5.96 18.09
N LEU A 87 -7.56 -6.36 18.04
CA LEU A 87 -6.77 -6.69 19.21
C LEU A 87 -5.40 -6.02 19.07
N GLN A 88 -5.12 -5.04 19.94
CA GLN A 88 -3.96 -4.14 19.78
C GLN A 88 -3.98 -3.52 18.38
N GLU A 89 -2.86 -3.52 17.65
CA GLU A 89 -2.78 -2.96 16.29
C GLU A 89 -3.15 -3.93 15.17
N ILE A 90 -3.67 -5.13 15.52
CA ILE A 90 -4.04 -6.16 14.56
C ILE A 90 -5.56 -6.28 14.46
N TYR A 91 -6.05 -6.27 13.23
CA TYR A 91 -7.45 -6.53 12.89
C TYR A 91 -7.59 -7.97 12.44
N PHE A 92 -8.58 -8.70 12.93
CA PHE A 92 -8.78 -10.09 12.53
C PHE A 92 -10.25 -10.46 12.43
N ILE A 93 -10.53 -11.43 11.56
CA ILE A 93 -11.84 -12.04 11.40
C ILE A 93 -11.66 -13.54 11.20
N LYS A 94 -12.49 -14.32 11.89
CA LYS A 94 -12.52 -15.76 11.78
C LYS A 94 -13.91 -16.19 11.31
N THR A 95 -14.00 -16.79 10.13
CA THR A 95 -15.29 -17.17 9.53
C THR A 95 -15.12 -18.30 8.51
N ASN A 96 -16.19 -19.07 8.29
CA ASN A 96 -16.30 -20.05 7.21
C ASN A 96 -17.02 -19.48 5.97
N LYS A 97 -17.28 -18.16 5.95
CA LYS A 97 -18.04 -17.50 4.89
C LYS A 97 -17.17 -16.91 3.78
N PHE A 98 -15.85 -17.05 3.81
CA PHE A 98 -15.02 -16.55 2.70
C PHE A 98 -15.26 -17.36 1.43
N LEU A 99 -15.40 -16.66 0.32
CA LEU A 99 -15.25 -17.25 -1.00
C LEU A 99 -13.76 -17.43 -1.25
N LEU A 100 -13.33 -18.68 -1.32
CA LEU A 100 -11.95 -19.06 -1.65
C LEU A 100 -11.60 -18.79 -3.13
N ILE A 101 -12.59 -18.43 -3.95
CA ILE A 101 -12.37 -18.11 -5.36
C ILE A 101 -13.02 -16.76 -5.62
N GLY A 102 -12.22 -15.80 -6.08
CA GLY A 102 -12.65 -14.44 -6.39
C GLY A 102 -11.93 -13.39 -5.53
N ASP A 103 -12.21 -12.13 -5.85
CA ASP A 103 -11.70 -10.99 -5.11
C ASP A 103 -12.68 -10.59 -4.01
N SER A 104 -12.11 -10.30 -2.84
CA SER A 104 -12.83 -9.63 -1.75
C SER A 104 -12.35 -8.19 -1.67
N LYS A 105 -13.23 -7.27 -1.25
CA LYS A 105 -12.92 -5.87 -1.06
C LYS A 105 -12.86 -5.55 0.43
N ILE A 106 -11.70 -5.12 0.91
CA ILE A 106 -11.50 -4.72 2.31
C ILE A 106 -11.34 -3.22 2.36
N CYS A 107 -12.08 -2.56 3.26
CA CYS A 107 -12.05 -1.12 3.44
C CYS A 107 -11.72 -0.75 4.88
N VAL A 108 -10.97 0.34 5.03
CA VAL A 108 -10.72 1.01 6.30
C VAL A 108 -11.73 2.14 6.45
N LYS A 109 -12.41 2.18 7.59
CA LYS A 109 -13.46 3.18 7.88
C LYS A 109 -13.19 3.94 9.17
N LEU A 110 -13.52 5.22 9.15
CA LEU A 110 -13.65 6.07 10.34
C LEU A 110 -15.11 6.49 10.46
N GLY A 111 -15.85 5.84 11.37
CA GLY A 111 -17.31 5.97 11.45
C GLY A 111 -17.98 5.49 10.15
N GLN A 112 -18.63 6.41 9.43
CA GLN A 112 -19.25 6.13 8.12
C GLN A 112 -18.36 6.49 6.92
N ARG A 113 -17.24 7.19 7.16
CA ARG A 113 -16.32 7.60 6.09
C ARG A 113 -15.40 6.44 5.73
N ILE A 114 -15.30 6.14 4.44
CA ILE A 114 -14.32 5.21 3.89
C ILE A 114 -13.02 5.98 3.64
N LEU A 115 -11.91 5.51 4.21
CA LEU A 115 -10.60 6.12 4.04
C LEU A 115 -9.87 5.50 2.85
N THR A 116 -9.79 4.18 2.80
CA THR A 116 -9.18 3.43 1.70
C THR A 116 -9.85 2.07 1.54
N CYS A 117 -9.76 1.48 0.35
CA CYS A 117 -10.21 0.13 0.07
C CYS A 117 -9.22 -0.59 -0.84
N ARG A 118 -9.02 -1.89 -0.59
CA ARG A 118 -8.17 -2.77 -1.39
C ARG A 118 -8.93 -4.02 -1.78
N LYS A 119 -8.86 -4.39 -3.07
CA LYS A 119 -9.29 -5.70 -3.55
C LYS A 119 -8.18 -6.72 -3.29
N MET A 120 -8.53 -7.89 -2.81
CA MET A 120 -7.58 -8.97 -2.56
C MET A 120 -8.22 -10.34 -2.68
N ASN A 121 -7.46 -11.29 -3.21
CA ASN A 121 -7.83 -12.69 -3.28
C ASN A 121 -7.36 -13.41 -2.01
N ILE A 122 -8.30 -13.94 -1.23
CA ILE A 122 -8.03 -14.54 0.09
C ILE A 122 -7.11 -15.76 0.01
N VAL A 123 -7.10 -16.50 -1.09
CA VAL A 123 -6.36 -17.78 -1.21
C VAL A 123 -4.90 -17.59 -1.60
N HIS A 124 -4.54 -16.43 -2.16
CA HIS A 124 -3.14 -16.10 -2.45
C HIS A 124 -2.42 -15.38 -1.31
N ILE A 125 -3.08 -15.18 -0.17
CA ILE A 125 -2.51 -14.46 0.98
C ILE A 125 -1.63 -15.38 1.85
N GLY A 126 -0.64 -15.98 1.20
CA GLY A 126 0.53 -16.65 1.80
C GLY A 126 1.86 -16.05 1.34
N LYS A 127 1.84 -15.03 0.47
CA LYS A 127 2.99 -14.22 0.06
C LYS A 127 2.70 -12.75 0.36
N LYS A 128 3.64 -12.05 1.00
CA LYS A 128 3.56 -10.61 1.31
C LYS A 128 3.28 -9.85 0.00
N LEU A 129 2.07 -9.31 -0.15
CA LEU A 129 1.67 -8.49 -1.30
C LEU A 129 2.01 -7.02 -1.00
N SER A 130 3.27 -6.64 -1.17
CA SER A 130 3.61 -5.22 -1.38
C SER A 130 3.02 -4.81 -2.73
N GLY A 131 1.94 -4.03 -2.71
CA GLY A 131 1.41 -3.40 -3.91
C GLY A 131 2.32 -2.23 -4.29
N GLY A 132 2.73 -2.16 -5.55
CA GLY A 132 3.45 -1.01 -6.09
C GLY A 132 2.53 0.14 -6.46
#